data_AF-A0A077QBL3-F1
#
_entry.id   AF-A0A077QBL3-F1
#
_cell.length_a   1.000
_cell.length_b   1.000
_cell.length_c   1.000
_cell.angle_alpha   90.00
_cell.angle_beta   90.00
_cell.angle_gamma   90.00
#
_symmetry.space_group_name_H-M   'P 1'
#
loop_
_entity.id
_entity.type
_entity.pdbx_description
1 polymer ?
#
loop_
_entity_poly.entity_id
_entity_poly.type
_entity_poly.pdbx_seq_one_letter_code
_entity_poly.pdbx_strand_id
1 'polypeptide(L)'
;MVQEEGDKELAPGFETKYGEYLRIDFLIFGQSMGLSEKLIRKLLMDLTKETQLIESTYRNSFMPKEAIKATLQCYQQRLNRMQVLDT
;
A
#
# COMPACT_ATOMS: atom_id res chain seq x y z
N MET A 1 14.15 19.74 -5.81
CA MET A 1 13.25 18.60 -6.04
C MET A 1 13.52 17.59 -4.94
N VAL A 2 12.47 17.04 -4.34
CA VAL A 2 12.61 15.95 -3.36
C VAL A 2 12.97 14.69 -4.16
N GLN A 3 14.06 14.01 -3.79
CA GLN A 3 14.54 12.78 -4.44
C GLN A 3 14.39 11.62 -3.46
N GLU A 4 14.13 10.41 -3.96
CA GLU A 4 14.26 9.19 -3.15
C GLU A 4 15.73 8.81 -2.95
N GLU A 5 16.02 7.86 -2.05
CA GLU A 5 17.37 7.34 -1.87
C GLU A 5 17.98 6.87 -3.21
N GLY A 6 19.15 7.38 -3.55
CA GLY A 6 19.87 7.04 -4.79
C GLY A 6 19.65 7.98 -5.97
N ASP A 7 19.32 9.26 -5.72
CA ASP A 7 19.18 10.34 -6.72
C ASP A 7 18.11 10.08 -7.81
N LYS A 8 17.16 9.17 -7.52
CA LYS A 8 16.05 8.88 -8.42
C LYS A 8 14.88 9.82 -8.18
N GLU A 9 14.11 10.04 -9.24
CA GLU A 9 12.80 10.70 -9.16
C GLU A 9 11.89 9.95 -8.18
N LEU A 10 10.93 10.67 -7.60
CA LEU A 10 9.94 10.08 -6.72
C LEU A 10 9.14 9.00 -7.45
N ALA A 11 8.65 8.01 -6.72
CA ALA A 11 7.74 7.04 -7.30
C ALA A 11 6.50 7.74 -7.92
N PRO A 12 5.99 7.29 -9.07
CA PRO A 12 4.88 7.93 -9.79
C PRO A 12 3.68 8.30 -8.91
N GLY A 13 3.34 7.46 -7.91
CA GLY A 13 2.26 7.76 -6.96
C GLY A 13 2.36 9.12 -6.26
N PHE A 14 3.57 9.68 -6.09
CA PHE A 14 3.78 11.00 -5.50
C PHE A 14 3.47 12.17 -6.44
N GLU A 15 3.49 11.96 -7.76
CA GLU A 15 3.10 12.98 -8.73
C GLU A 15 1.58 12.99 -8.99
N THR A 16 0.87 11.96 -8.55
CA THR A 16 -0.59 11.91 -8.60
C THR A 16 -1.24 12.76 -7.51
N LYS A 17 -2.56 12.95 -7.59
CA LYS A 17 -3.37 13.59 -6.53
C LYS A 17 -3.30 12.90 -5.16
N TYR A 18 -2.78 11.67 -5.09
CA TYR A 18 -2.68 10.91 -3.85
C TYR A 18 -1.43 11.27 -3.05
N GLY A 19 -0.35 11.69 -3.71
CA GLY A 19 0.89 12.12 -3.07
C GLY A 19 1.56 11.03 -2.21
N GLU A 20 1.37 9.76 -2.56
CA GLU A 20 1.85 8.60 -1.80
C GLU A 20 1.97 7.36 -2.70
N TYR A 21 2.68 6.33 -2.25
CA TYR A 21 2.83 5.08 -3.00
C TYR A 21 1.49 4.40 -3.32
N LEU A 22 1.29 4.02 -4.58
CA LEU A 22 0.13 3.34 -5.15
C LEU A 22 0.51 1.93 -5.65
N ARG A 23 -0.48 1.18 -6.16
CA ARG A 23 -0.26 -0.17 -6.71
C ARG A 23 0.77 -0.17 -7.84
N ILE A 24 0.77 0.88 -8.67
CA ILE A 24 1.68 0.96 -9.81
C ILE A 24 3.15 1.04 -9.38
N ASP A 25 3.43 1.73 -8.27
CA ASP A 25 4.80 1.86 -7.76
C ASP A 25 5.36 0.49 -7.35
N PHE A 26 4.53 -0.36 -6.73
CA PHE A 26 4.91 -1.72 -6.39
C PHE A 26 5.06 -2.64 -7.62
N LEU A 27 4.29 -2.38 -8.69
CA LEU A 27 4.47 -3.09 -9.97
C LEU A 27 5.81 -2.74 -10.61
N ILE A 28 6.12 -1.44 -10.72
CA ILE A 28 7.39 -0.94 -11.26
C ILE A 28 8.56 -1.46 -10.43
N PHE A 29 8.46 -1.36 -9.10
CA PHE A 29 9.49 -1.86 -8.19
C PHE A 29 9.73 -3.36 -8.37
N GLY A 30 8.68 -4.18 -8.36
CA GLY A 30 8.80 -5.62 -8.56
C GLY A 30 9.42 -6.00 -9.91
N GLN A 31 9.04 -5.30 -10.98
CA GLN A 31 9.62 -5.51 -12.31
C GLN A 31 11.10 -5.13 -12.35
N SER A 32 11.50 -4.03 -11.70
CA SER A 32 12.89 -3.60 -11.60
C SER A 32 13.79 -4.60 -10.84
N MET A 33 13.19 -5.39 -9.94
CA MET A 33 13.85 -6.51 -9.25
C MET A 33 13.87 -7.82 -10.06
N GLY A 34 13.31 -7.83 -11.27
CA GLY A 34 13.25 -9.02 -12.13
C GLY A 34 12.07 -9.96 -11.84
N LEU A 35 11.07 -9.54 -11.06
CA LEU A 35 9.88 -10.35 -10.83
C LEU A 35 8.91 -10.30 -12.02
N SER A 36 8.28 -11.43 -12.33
CA SER A 36 7.21 -11.46 -13.34
C SER A 36 5.99 -10.66 -12.87
N GLU A 37 5.33 -9.95 -13.79
CA GLU A 37 4.10 -9.21 -13.48
C GLU A 37 3.02 -10.09 -12.84
N LYS A 38 2.90 -11.35 -13.31
CA LYS A 38 1.97 -12.34 -12.75
C LYS A 38 2.24 -12.59 -11.26
N LEU A 39 3.51 -12.74 -10.87
CA LEU A 39 3.89 -12.93 -9.47
C LEU A 39 3.58 -11.68 -8.65
N ILE A 40 3.93 -10.49 -9.14
CA ILE A 40 3.70 -9.24 -8.41
C ILE A 40 2.20 -9.03 -8.18
N ARG A 41 1.37 -9.19 -9.22
CA ARG A 41 -0.09 -9.08 -9.10
C ARG A 41 -0.67 -10.08 -8.11
N LYS A 42 -0.15 -11.32 -8.08
CA LYS A 42 -0.55 -12.33 -7.11
C LYS A 42 -0.21 -11.90 -5.68
N LEU A 43 1.03 -11.48 -5.43
CA LEU A 43 1.46 -11.02 -4.11
C LEU A 43 0.60 -9.84 -3.62
N LEU A 44 0.32 -8.88 -4.50
CA LEU A 44 -0.53 -7.73 -4.17
C LEU A 44 -1.98 -8.13 -3.88
N MET A 45 -2.54 -9.11 -4.60
CA MET A 45 -3.87 -9.66 -4.29
C MET A 45 -3.88 -10.48 -3.00
N ASP A 46 -2.80 -11.21 -2.71
CA ASP A 46 -2.71 -12.05 -1.51
C ASP A 46 -2.70 -11.18 -0.24
N LEU A 47 -2.13 -9.96 -0.28
CA LEU A 47 -2.19 -8.99 0.82
C LEU A 47 -3.62 -8.65 1.27
N THR A 48 -4.58 -8.65 0.34
CA THR A 48 -5.97 -8.27 0.68
C THR A 48 -6.74 -9.40 1.36
N LYS A 49 -6.23 -10.64 1.35
CA LYS A 49 -6.91 -11.81 1.92
C LYS A 49 -6.99 -11.76 3.44
N GLU A 50 -6.00 -11.17 4.08
CA GLU A 50 -5.91 -11.08 5.54
C GLU A 50 -6.72 -9.91 6.14
N THR A 51 -7.46 -9.16 5.30
CA THR A 51 -8.21 -7.96 5.73
C THR A 51 -9.11 -8.24 6.93
N GLN A 52 -9.90 -9.32 6.89
CA GLN A 52 -10.80 -9.66 7.98
C GLN A 52 -10.06 -10.02 9.27
N LEU A 53 -8.95 -10.77 9.16
CA LEU A 53 -8.12 -11.13 10.31
C LEU A 53 -7.53 -9.88 10.96
N ILE A 54 -6.96 -8.97 10.17
CA ILE A 54 -6.38 -7.71 10.65
C ILE A 54 -7.44 -6.85 11.34
N GLU A 55 -8.60 -6.65 10.70
CA GLU A 55 -9.67 -5.86 11.30
C GLU A 55 -10.16 -6.46 12.63
N SER A 56 -10.37 -7.78 12.66
CA SER A 56 -10.79 -8.47 13.89
C SER A 56 -9.75 -8.35 14.99
N THR A 57 -8.46 -8.43 14.65
CA THR A 57 -7.35 -8.32 15.61
C THR A 57 -7.38 -6.97 16.32
N TYR A 58 -7.53 -5.87 15.57
CA TYR A 58 -7.58 -4.54 16.19
C TYR A 58 -8.88 -4.31 16.98
N ARG A 59 -10.04 -4.75 16.45
CA ARG A 59 -11.34 -4.61 17.15
C ARG A 59 -11.39 -5.36 18.47
N ASN A 60 -10.67 -6.49 18.56
CA ASN A 60 -10.60 -7.33 19.75
C ASN A 60 -9.36 -7.05 20.63
N SER A 61 -8.55 -6.05 20.27
CA SER A 61 -7.37 -5.69 21.05
C SER A 61 -7.74 -4.89 22.31
N PHE A 62 -6.76 -4.69 23.18
CA PHE A 62 -6.87 -3.83 24.36
C PHE A 62 -6.66 -2.33 24.06
N MET A 63 -6.57 -1.94 22.79
CA MET A 63 -6.39 -0.56 22.41
C MET A 63 -7.61 0.30 22.79
N PRO A 64 -7.41 1.59 23.12
CA PRO A 64 -8.52 2.53 23.26
C PRO A 64 -9.35 2.59 21.97
N LYS A 65 -10.67 2.78 22.09
CA LYS A 65 -11.59 2.81 20.94
C LYS A 65 -11.18 3.80 19.85
N GLU A 66 -10.70 4.98 20.23
CA GLU A 66 -10.24 5.99 19.27
C GLU A 66 -8.97 5.55 18.53
N ALA A 67 -8.06 4.86 19.21
CA ALA A 67 -6.87 4.31 18.57
C ALA A 67 -7.25 3.19 17.59
N ILE A 68 -8.17 2.29 17.96
CA ILE A 68 -8.70 1.25 17.06
C ILE A 68 -9.27 1.90 15.79
N LYS A 69 -10.11 2.93 15.95
CA LYS A 69 -10.72 3.65 14.83
C LYS A 69 -9.67 4.27 13.92
N ALA A 70 -8.70 4.99 14.48
CA ALA A 70 -7.64 5.65 13.71
C ALA A 70 -6.77 4.63 12.94
N THR A 71 -6.39 3.52 13.59
CA THR A 71 -5.60 2.46 12.97
C THR A 71 -6.36 1.79 11.83
N LEU A 72 -7.63 1.43 12.03
CA LEU A 72 -8.44 0.81 10.98
C LEU A 72 -8.71 1.77 9.81
N GLN A 73 -8.91 3.06 10.09
CA GLN A 73 -9.07 4.08 9.06
C GLN A 73 -7.81 4.22 8.19
N CYS A 74 -6.63 4.29 8.83
CA CYS A 74 -5.35 4.31 8.13
C CYS A 74 -5.14 3.04 7.29
N TYR A 75 -5.39 1.87 7.88
CA TYR A 75 -5.29 0.59 7.19
C TYR A 75 -6.18 0.51 5.95
N GLN A 76 -7.45 0.91 6.06
CA GLN A 76 -8.39 0.93 4.94
C GLN A 76 -7.99 1.93 3.87
N GLN A 77 -7.54 3.13 4.25
CA GLN A 77 -7.01 4.10 3.29
C GLN A 77 -5.82 3.52 2.53
N ARG A 78 -4.89 2.85 3.21
CA ARG A 78 -3.74 2.21 2.56
C ARG A 78 -4.15 1.06 1.65
N LEU A 79 -5.08 0.20 2.08
CA LEU A 79 -5.62 -0.89 1.26
C LEU A 79 -6.25 -0.36 -0.04
N ASN A 80 -6.95 0.77 0.02
CA ASN A 80 -7.51 1.42 -1.16
C ASN A 80 -6.42 1.91 -2.13
N ARG A 81 -5.31 2.47 -1.64
CA ARG A 81 -4.17 2.88 -2.49
C ARG A 81 -3.52 1.71 -3.21
N MET A 82 -3.48 0.54 -2.57
CA MET A 82 -2.98 -0.69 -3.18
C MET A 82 -3.84 -1.20 -4.36
N GLN A 83 -4.99 -0.58 -4.62
CA GLN A 83 -5.85 -0.91 -5.77
C GLN A 83 -5.71 0.08 -6.95
N VAL A 84 -5.03 1.21 -6.75
CA VAL A 84 -4.94 2.31 -7.71
C VAL A 84 -3.74 2.14 -8.65
N LEU A 85 -3.98 2.20 -9.97
CA LEU A 85 -2.96 2.12 -11.03
C LEU A 85 -2.74 3.47 -11.76
N ASP A 86 -2.96 4.57 -11.04
CA ASP A 86 -2.82 5.94 -11.55
C ASP A 86 -1.33 6.31 -11.64
N THR A 87 -0.93 7.03 -12.70
CA THR A 87 0.45 7.46 -13.00
C THR A 87 0.45 8.88 -13.51
#